data_AF-A0A915MUW8-F1
#
_entry.id   AF-A0A915MUW8-F1
#
_cell.length_a   1.000
_cell.length_b   1.000
_cell.length_c   1.000
_cell.angle_alpha   90.00
_cell.angle_beta   90.00
_cell.angle_gamma   90.00
#
_symmetry.space_group_name_H-M   'P 1'
#
loop_
_entity.id
_entity.type
_entity.pdbx_description
1 polymer ?
#
loop_
_entity_poly.entity_id
_entity_poly.type
_entity_poly.pdbx_seq_one_letter_code
_entity_poly.pdbx_strand_id
1 'polypeptide(L)'
;MEKPCPFWSDDSGQCASKECTIGYCDNEVPEALRDLPRRPSNTSSNEALTEPDCFSDGKKSNKFDPLDSSLTDIDKAQLRDLDIFETNNNKFCAAEDENFDELHYVNLAKNPERYTGYKGNSALKVWKSIYSENCFKPDPKFDKNFLLQPTPIGMCLEKRVFYRLISGLHSAITVSIAANNYKPAPVGFGEGTWFRNTKMFTDRFGTKWSKEGPERLKNIYFTFMLELRALVKAGPYIQQSKFFYTGNKNEDIETRQALE
;
A
#
# COMPACT_ATOMS: atom_id res chain seq x y z
N MET A 1 -3.12 -2.37 -9.03
CA MET A 1 -3.66 -2.81 -7.72
C MET A 1 -4.63 -3.98 -7.90
N GLU A 2 -4.39 -4.81 -8.91
CA GLU A 2 -5.39 -5.75 -9.45
C GLU A 2 -4.97 -7.20 -9.28
N LYS A 3 -3.80 -7.43 -8.67
CA LYS A 3 -3.28 -8.78 -8.44
C LYS A 3 -4.25 -9.56 -7.54
N PRO A 4 -4.79 -10.70 -8.00
CA PRO A 4 -5.66 -11.53 -7.18
C PRO A 4 -4.85 -12.16 -6.04
N CYS A 5 -5.48 -12.37 -4.88
CA CYS A 5 -4.82 -13.08 -3.78
C CYS A 5 -4.58 -14.54 -4.18
N PRO A 6 -3.33 -15.04 -4.17
CA PRO A 6 -3.03 -16.42 -4.58
C PRO A 6 -3.35 -17.44 -3.48
N PHE A 7 -3.62 -17.00 -2.25
CA PHE A 7 -3.75 -17.88 -1.08
C PHE A 7 -5.19 -18.14 -0.64
N TRP A 8 -6.11 -17.21 -0.92
CA TRP A 8 -7.52 -17.36 -0.57
C TRP A 8 -8.39 -16.51 -1.47
N SER A 9 -9.62 -16.96 -1.71
CA SER A 9 -10.65 -16.13 -2.35
C SER A 9 -11.15 -15.06 -1.36
N ASP A 10 -11.51 -13.91 -1.89
CA ASP A 10 -12.08 -12.78 -1.12
C ASP A 10 -13.54 -13.01 -0.69
N ASP A 11 -14.02 -14.25 -0.72
CA ASP A 11 -15.40 -14.65 -0.46
C ASP A 11 -15.86 -14.38 0.99
N SER A 12 -14.92 -14.09 1.89
CA SER A 12 -15.21 -13.64 3.25
C SER A 12 -15.39 -12.12 3.30
N GLY A 13 -16.51 -11.65 2.76
CA GLY A 13 -17.04 -10.28 2.89
C GLY A 13 -17.35 -9.89 4.35
N GLN A 14 -16.32 -9.87 5.21
CA GLN A 14 -16.37 -9.41 6.60
C GLN A 14 -15.54 -8.14 6.80
N CYS A 15 -15.35 -7.37 5.73
CA CYS A 15 -15.22 -5.93 5.88
C CYS A 15 -16.58 -5.41 6.37
N ALA A 16 -16.59 -4.58 7.42
CA ALA A 16 -17.84 -4.06 7.98
C ALA A 16 -18.62 -3.16 7.00
N SER A 17 -18.10 -2.93 5.79
CA SER A 17 -18.80 -2.43 4.62
C SER A 17 -18.36 -3.24 3.39
N LYS A 18 -19.17 -3.29 2.32
CA LYS A 18 -18.81 -3.91 1.02
C LYS A 18 -17.68 -3.17 0.27
N GLU A 19 -16.86 -2.40 0.98
CA GLU A 19 -16.08 -1.30 0.45
C GLU A 19 -14.56 -1.46 0.67
N CYS A 20 -14.12 -2.70 0.94
CA CYS A 20 -12.70 -3.04 1.06
C CYS A 20 -12.09 -3.53 -0.26
N THR A 21 -12.76 -3.29 -1.39
CA THR A 21 -12.22 -3.65 -2.70
C THR A 21 -12.07 -2.38 -3.53
N ILE A 22 -10.99 -2.34 -4.30
CA ILE A 22 -10.61 -1.23 -5.16
C ILE A 22 -11.44 -1.35 -6.45
N GLY A 23 -12.11 -0.28 -6.84
CA GLY A 23 -12.90 -0.21 -8.08
C GLY A 23 -12.39 0.91 -8.98
N TYR A 24 -12.43 0.68 -10.30
CA TYR A 24 -11.98 1.60 -11.35
C TYR A 24 -13.15 2.10 -12.22
N CYS A 25 -12.97 3.24 -12.90
CA CYS A 25 -13.87 3.77 -13.93
C CYS A 25 -13.03 4.21 -15.15
N ASP A 26 -13.10 3.45 -16.24
CA ASP A 26 -12.36 3.68 -17.49
C ASP A 26 -13.18 4.48 -18.52
N ASN A 27 -13.63 5.70 -18.18
CA ASN A 27 -14.39 6.52 -19.12
C ASN A 27 -13.61 7.73 -19.69
N GLU A 28 -12.30 7.84 -19.45
CA GLU A 28 -11.53 9.05 -19.81
C GLU A 28 -10.50 8.84 -20.95
N VAL A 29 -10.65 7.80 -21.77
CA VAL A 29 -9.83 7.64 -22.98
C VAL A 29 -10.61 8.14 -24.20
N PRO A 30 -10.15 9.23 -24.86
CA PRO A 30 -10.76 9.76 -26.09
C PRO A 30 -10.82 8.69 -27.18
N GLU A 31 -11.90 8.68 -27.98
CA GLU A 31 -12.17 7.66 -29.02
C GLU A 31 -11.01 7.44 -29.99
N ALA A 32 -10.21 8.48 -30.27
CA ALA A 32 -9.06 8.41 -31.17
C ALA A 32 -7.94 7.44 -30.73
N LEU A 33 -7.91 7.03 -29.45
CA LEU A 33 -6.94 6.07 -28.92
C LEU A 33 -7.50 4.65 -28.75
N ARG A 34 -8.77 4.41 -29.09
CA ARG A 34 -9.41 3.09 -28.96
C ARG A 34 -9.18 2.19 -30.18
N ASP A 35 -8.81 2.75 -31.33
CA ASP A 35 -8.64 2.00 -32.58
C ASP A 35 -7.18 1.67 -32.88
N LEU A 36 -6.75 0.48 -32.42
CA LEU A 36 -5.77 -0.32 -33.15
C LEU A 36 -6.51 -1.50 -33.81
N PRO A 37 -6.18 -1.85 -35.07
CA PRO A 37 -7.10 -2.57 -35.95
C PRO A 37 -7.30 -4.03 -35.51
N ARG A 38 -8.47 -4.32 -34.92
CA ARG A 38 -8.96 -5.68 -34.76
C ARG A 38 -9.31 -6.26 -36.14
N ARG A 39 -8.75 -7.43 -36.45
CA ARG A 39 -9.09 -8.22 -37.65
C ARG A 39 -10.61 -8.49 -37.72
N PRO A 40 -11.22 -8.51 -38.91
CA PRO A 40 -12.66 -8.69 -39.03
C PRO A 40 -13.05 -10.15 -38.78
N SER A 41 -13.83 -10.39 -37.74
CA SER A 41 -14.69 -11.59 -37.65
C SER A 41 -16.13 -11.15 -37.88
N ASN A 42 -16.68 -11.61 -39.00
CA ASN A 42 -18.09 -11.49 -39.37
C ASN A 42 -18.99 -12.00 -38.24
N THR A 43 -19.87 -11.15 -37.72
CA THR A 43 -21.23 -11.57 -37.35
C THR A 43 -22.12 -10.35 -37.16
N SER A 44 -23.16 -10.32 -37.97
CA SER A 44 -24.20 -9.30 -38.03
C SER A 44 -25.13 -9.45 -36.85
N SER A 45 -25.34 -8.37 -36.09
CA SER A 45 -26.64 -8.11 -35.43
C SER A 45 -26.77 -6.61 -35.15
N ASN A 46 -27.82 -6.04 -35.73
CA ASN A 46 -28.29 -4.69 -35.45
C ASN A 46 -29.02 -4.70 -34.11
N GLU A 47 -28.45 -4.10 -33.07
CA GLU A 47 -29.23 -3.63 -31.92
C GLU A 47 -28.75 -2.24 -31.50
N ALA A 48 -29.73 -1.39 -31.20
CA ALA A 48 -29.60 0.05 -31.03
C ALA A 48 -28.64 0.43 -29.89
N LEU A 49 -27.80 1.45 -30.15
CA LEU A 49 -26.93 2.09 -29.17
C LEU A 49 -27.77 2.76 -28.10
N THR A 50 -27.97 2.05 -26.99
CA THR A 50 -28.34 2.65 -25.71
C THR A 50 -27.02 2.81 -24.96
N GLU A 51 -26.66 4.05 -24.62
CA GLU A 51 -25.54 4.39 -23.74
C GLU A 51 -25.51 3.41 -22.54
N PRO A 52 -24.40 2.67 -22.30
CA PRO A 52 -24.33 1.79 -21.15
C PRO A 52 -24.19 2.64 -19.88
N ASP A 53 -25.33 2.84 -19.24
CA ASP A 53 -25.47 3.32 -17.87
C ASP A 53 -24.55 2.51 -16.94
N CYS A 54 -23.64 3.18 -16.23
CA CYS A 54 -22.68 2.59 -15.30
C CYS A 54 -23.38 2.05 -14.05
N PHE A 55 -24.15 0.97 -14.18
CA PHE A 55 -24.69 0.22 -13.05
C PHE A 55 -24.51 -1.27 -13.25
N SER A 56 -23.32 -1.79 -12.93
CA SER A 56 -23.11 -3.20 -12.57
C SER A 56 -21.83 -3.39 -11.74
N ASP A 57 -22.04 -3.52 -10.42
CA ASP A 57 -21.26 -4.31 -9.45
C ASP A 57 -19.71 -4.32 -9.46
N GLY A 58 -19.07 -3.18 -9.71
CA GLY A 58 -17.66 -2.94 -9.40
C GLY A 58 -17.49 -2.40 -7.97
N LYS A 59 -17.02 -3.26 -7.04
CA LYS A 59 -16.86 -2.96 -5.61
C LYS A 59 -16.03 -1.67 -5.40
N LYS A 60 -16.69 -0.61 -4.93
CA LYS A 60 -16.11 0.71 -4.67
C LYS A 60 -15.25 0.66 -3.39
N SER A 61 -14.17 1.44 -3.34
CA SER A 61 -13.45 1.76 -2.09
C SER A 61 -14.40 2.32 -1.03
N ASN A 62 -13.93 2.46 0.22
CA ASN A 62 -14.77 2.99 1.30
C ASN A 62 -15.43 4.33 0.92
N LYS A 63 -16.66 4.55 1.38
CA LYS A 63 -17.46 5.71 0.95
C LYS A 63 -16.88 7.06 1.36
N PHE A 64 -16.04 7.09 2.38
CA PHE A 64 -15.58 8.31 3.03
C PHE A 64 -14.12 8.66 2.72
N ASP A 65 -13.38 7.73 2.12
CA ASP A 65 -11.97 7.83 1.75
C ASP A 65 -11.68 6.94 0.52
N PRO A 66 -12.30 7.23 -0.63
CA PRO A 66 -12.07 6.47 -1.85
C PRO A 66 -10.64 6.67 -2.35
N LEU A 67 -10.06 5.60 -2.91
CA LEU A 67 -8.77 5.68 -3.60
C LEU A 67 -8.90 6.60 -4.81
N ASP A 68 -8.02 7.59 -4.92
CA ASP A 68 -7.94 8.50 -6.05
C ASP A 68 -6.77 8.11 -6.96
N SER A 69 -7.06 7.45 -8.07
CA SER A 69 -6.09 7.08 -9.10
C SER A 69 -5.94 8.14 -10.20
N SER A 70 -6.59 9.31 -10.07
CA SER A 70 -6.54 10.35 -11.09
C SER A 70 -5.13 10.98 -11.19
N LEU A 71 -4.62 11.02 -12.41
CA LEU A 71 -3.37 11.71 -12.76
C LEU A 71 -3.68 12.83 -13.76
N THR A 72 -3.03 13.98 -13.59
CA THR A 72 -3.17 15.07 -14.56
C THR A 72 -2.48 14.69 -15.87
N ASP A 73 -2.86 15.33 -16.97
CA ASP A 73 -2.22 15.08 -18.26
C ASP A 73 -0.73 15.44 -18.26
N ILE A 74 -0.35 16.40 -17.41
CA ILE A 74 1.05 16.78 -17.17
C ILE A 74 1.79 15.63 -16.49
N ASP A 75 1.23 15.09 -15.39
CA ASP A 75 1.83 13.94 -14.68
C ASP A 75 2.00 12.76 -15.63
N LYS A 76 0.98 12.44 -16.43
CA LYS A 76 1.02 11.35 -17.42
C LYS A 76 2.13 11.57 -18.46
N ALA A 77 2.34 12.80 -18.93
CA ALA A 77 3.40 13.11 -19.88
C ALA A 77 4.79 12.96 -19.24
N GLN A 78 5.00 13.49 -18.03
CA GLN A 78 6.26 13.33 -17.30
C GLN A 78 6.61 11.87 -17.02
N LEU A 79 5.62 11.07 -16.64
CA LEU A 79 5.80 9.63 -16.39
C LEU A 79 6.18 8.85 -17.66
N ARG A 80 5.66 9.25 -18.84
CA ARG A 80 6.09 8.66 -20.12
C ARG A 80 7.55 8.99 -20.43
N ASP A 81 7.95 10.24 -20.21
CA ASP A 81 9.35 10.66 -20.41
C ASP A 81 10.31 9.92 -19.47
N LEU A 82 9.88 9.68 -18.22
CA LEU A 82 10.62 8.87 -17.26
C LEU A 82 10.82 7.43 -17.73
N ASP A 83 9.77 6.74 -18.17
CA ASP A 83 9.88 5.34 -18.62
C ASP A 83 10.79 5.20 -19.86
N ILE A 84 10.78 6.19 -20.76
CA ILE A 84 11.72 6.25 -21.90
C ILE A 84 13.16 6.40 -21.39
N PHE A 85 13.40 7.29 -20.43
CA PHE A 85 14.73 7.50 -19.86
C PHE A 85 15.26 6.26 -19.15
N GLU A 86 14.43 5.60 -18.33
CA GLU A 86 14.81 4.39 -17.58
C GLU A 86 15.08 3.19 -18.49
N THR A 87 14.25 2.99 -19.52
CA THR A 87 14.44 1.88 -20.48
C THR A 87 15.78 1.96 -21.21
N ASN A 88 16.27 3.17 -21.46
CA ASN A 88 17.57 3.41 -22.10
C ASN A 88 18.78 3.21 -21.17
N ASN A 89 18.58 3.18 -19.84
CA ASN A 89 19.65 3.16 -18.84
C ASN A 89 19.91 1.76 -18.22
N ASN A 90 19.55 0.69 -18.95
CA ASN A 90 19.63 -0.72 -18.53
C ASN A 90 18.78 -1.04 -17.28
N LYS A 91 17.52 -1.41 -17.51
CA LYS A 91 16.70 -2.15 -16.52
C LYS A 91 17.38 -3.50 -16.21
N PHE A 92 18.19 -3.58 -15.16
CA PHE A 92 18.43 -4.86 -14.48
C PHE A 92 17.18 -5.12 -13.63
N CYS A 93 16.49 -6.23 -13.90
CA CYS A 93 15.29 -6.72 -13.20
C CYS A 93 13.94 -6.16 -13.70
N ALA A 94 13.45 -6.68 -14.81
CA ALA A 94 12.06 -7.13 -14.79
C ALA A 94 12.06 -8.43 -13.97
N ALA A 95 11.38 -8.48 -12.82
CA ALA A 95 11.02 -9.78 -12.29
C ALA A 95 10.13 -10.43 -13.35
N GLU A 96 10.48 -11.65 -13.81
CA GLU A 96 9.77 -12.36 -14.89
C GLU A 96 8.26 -12.55 -14.60
N ASP A 97 7.86 -12.32 -13.34
CA ASP A 97 6.52 -12.51 -12.80
C ASP A 97 5.65 -11.24 -12.76
N GLU A 98 6.13 -10.08 -13.26
CA GLU A 98 5.35 -8.83 -13.25
C GLU A 98 4.86 -8.45 -14.65
N ASN A 99 3.55 -8.58 -14.86
CA ASN A 99 2.88 -8.05 -16.04
C ASN A 99 2.88 -6.51 -15.95
N PHE A 100 3.78 -5.86 -16.69
CA PHE A 100 3.92 -4.40 -16.69
C PHE A 100 2.64 -3.67 -17.09
N ASP A 101 1.79 -4.31 -17.90
CA ASP A 101 0.53 -3.74 -18.39
C ASP A 101 -0.50 -3.51 -17.27
N GLU A 102 -0.32 -4.12 -16.08
CA GLU A 102 -1.21 -3.98 -14.91
C GLU A 102 -0.64 -3.05 -13.82
N LEU A 103 0.51 -2.41 -14.07
CA LEU A 103 1.13 -1.45 -13.16
C LEU A 103 0.59 -0.04 -13.44
N HIS A 104 0.22 0.67 -12.37
CA HIS A 104 -0.29 2.04 -12.47
C HIS A 104 0.42 2.96 -11.48
N TYR A 105 0.71 4.17 -11.93
CA TYR A 105 1.21 5.23 -11.07
C TYR A 105 0.08 5.80 -10.20
N VAL A 106 0.39 6.09 -8.95
CA VAL A 106 -0.55 6.66 -7.97
C VAL A 106 0.09 7.86 -7.30
N ASN A 107 -0.65 8.96 -7.23
CA ASN A 107 -0.21 10.13 -6.48
C ASN A 107 -0.43 9.91 -4.96
N LEU A 108 0.65 9.73 -4.21
CA LEU A 108 0.60 9.49 -2.77
C LEU A 108 0.10 10.70 -1.96
N ALA A 109 0.24 11.93 -2.48
CA ALA A 109 -0.27 13.12 -1.81
C ALA A 109 -1.81 13.17 -1.81
N LYS A 110 -2.45 12.61 -2.85
CA LYS A 110 -3.91 12.43 -2.93
C LYS A 110 -4.40 11.25 -2.09
N ASN A 111 -3.52 10.29 -1.78
CA ASN A 111 -3.84 9.04 -1.09
C ASN A 111 -3.03 8.89 0.21
N PRO A 112 -3.21 9.79 1.20
CA PRO A 112 -2.48 9.74 2.45
C PRO A 112 -2.89 8.51 3.28
N GLU A 113 -1.95 7.93 4.01
CA GLU A 113 -2.26 6.85 4.96
C GLU A 113 -3.12 7.38 6.12
N ARG A 114 -4.31 6.80 6.29
CA ARG A 114 -5.27 7.16 7.34
C ARG A 114 -6.26 6.03 7.64
N TYR A 115 -7.22 6.27 8.54
CA TYR A 115 -8.25 5.29 8.88
C TYR A 115 -9.12 4.96 7.67
N THR A 116 -9.09 3.70 7.23
CA THR A 116 -9.91 3.21 6.09
C THR A 116 -11.11 2.36 6.51
N GLY A 117 -11.27 2.10 7.82
CA GLY A 117 -12.29 1.16 8.31
C GLY A 117 -11.91 -0.31 8.21
N TYR A 118 -10.76 -0.65 7.61
CA TYR A 118 -10.27 -2.03 7.51
C TYR A 118 -10.01 -2.64 8.90
N LYS A 119 -10.70 -3.75 9.21
CA LYS A 119 -10.67 -4.43 10.52
C LYS A 119 -11.20 -5.86 10.42
N GLY A 120 -11.24 -6.56 11.56
CA GLY A 120 -11.87 -7.87 11.68
C GLY A 120 -10.97 -9.03 11.25
N ASN A 121 -11.59 -10.16 10.90
CA ASN A 121 -10.87 -11.40 10.60
C ASN A 121 -9.96 -11.28 9.37
N SER A 122 -10.35 -10.50 8.36
CA SER A 122 -9.52 -10.25 7.18
C SER A 122 -8.18 -9.59 7.56
N ALA A 123 -8.24 -8.46 8.27
CA ALA A 123 -7.05 -7.76 8.75
C ALA A 123 -6.19 -8.64 9.68
N LEU A 124 -6.84 -9.39 10.57
CA LEU A 124 -6.15 -10.32 11.46
C LEU A 124 -5.45 -11.44 10.67
N LYS A 125 -6.08 -11.97 9.61
CA LYS A 125 -5.51 -13.04 8.77
C LYS A 125 -4.26 -12.55 8.07
N VAL A 126 -4.30 -11.37 7.45
CA VAL A 126 -3.14 -10.75 6.78
C VAL A 126 -1.99 -10.56 7.76
N TRP A 127 -2.23 -9.94 8.91
CA TRP A 127 -1.18 -9.76 9.91
C TRP A 127 -0.64 -11.09 10.43
N LYS A 128 -1.51 -12.07 10.73
CA LYS A 128 -1.07 -13.41 11.13
C LYS A 128 -0.15 -14.04 10.10
N SER A 129 -0.52 -14.00 8.81
CA SER A 129 0.33 -14.50 7.72
C SER A 129 1.69 -13.80 7.70
N ILE A 130 1.72 -12.46 7.76
CA ILE A 130 2.98 -11.69 7.77
C ILE A 130 3.87 -12.08 8.97
N TYR A 131 3.30 -12.19 10.18
CA TYR A 131 4.08 -12.60 11.35
C TYR A 131 4.51 -14.08 11.27
N SER A 132 3.73 -14.92 10.59
CA SER A 132 4.04 -16.33 10.34
C SER A 132 5.14 -16.53 9.29
N GLU A 133 5.44 -15.53 8.45
CA GLU A 133 6.62 -15.54 7.56
C GLU A 133 7.95 -15.45 8.32
N ASN A 134 7.92 -15.25 9.65
CA ASN A 134 9.09 -15.25 10.52
C ASN A 134 9.68 -16.67 10.72
N CYS A 135 10.02 -17.32 9.61
CA CYS A 135 10.47 -18.71 9.48
C CYS A 135 12.00 -18.83 9.51
N PHE A 136 12.71 -17.89 10.16
CA PHE A 136 14.14 -18.09 10.45
C PHE A 136 14.26 -19.32 11.37
N LYS A 137 14.77 -20.41 10.81
CA LYS A 137 14.88 -21.69 11.50
C LYS A 137 15.77 -21.50 12.74
N PRO A 138 15.25 -21.62 13.98
CA PRO A 138 16.12 -21.83 15.11
C PRO A 138 16.78 -23.20 14.93
N ASP A 139 18.03 -23.37 15.36
CA ASP A 139 18.59 -24.73 15.44
C ASP A 139 17.65 -25.54 16.35
N PRO A 140 17.09 -26.68 15.88
CA PRO A 140 16.15 -27.53 16.63
C PRO A 140 16.65 -27.97 18.02
N LYS A 141 17.94 -27.78 18.30
CA LYS A 141 18.54 -27.95 19.62
C LYS A 141 18.04 -26.95 20.68
N PHE A 142 17.59 -25.76 20.29
CA PHE A 142 17.31 -24.68 21.25
C PHE A 142 15.82 -24.46 21.52
N ASP A 143 14.91 -24.74 20.58
CA ASP A 143 13.47 -24.63 20.84
C ASP A 143 12.62 -25.48 19.88
N LYS A 144 12.16 -26.64 20.36
CA LYS A 144 11.26 -27.55 19.62
C LYS A 144 9.79 -27.09 19.64
N ASN A 145 9.42 -26.22 20.57
CA ASN A 145 8.03 -25.80 20.78
C ASN A 145 7.74 -24.40 20.20
N PHE A 146 8.70 -23.81 19.48
CA PHE A 146 8.59 -22.48 18.90
C PHE A 146 7.32 -22.27 18.06
N LEU A 147 6.89 -23.28 17.30
CA LEU A 147 5.68 -23.20 16.45
C LEU A 147 4.38 -23.08 17.26
N LEU A 148 4.41 -23.43 18.55
CA LEU A 148 3.24 -23.46 19.43
C LEU A 148 3.20 -22.26 20.40
N GLN A 149 4.36 -21.75 20.83
CA GLN A 149 4.46 -20.58 21.73
C GLN A 149 5.66 -19.69 21.40
N PRO A 150 5.48 -18.62 20.60
CA PRO A 150 6.58 -17.73 20.25
C PRO A 150 6.98 -16.86 21.44
N THR A 151 8.12 -17.15 22.06
CA THR A 151 8.76 -16.29 23.06
C THR A 151 10.04 -15.66 22.51
N PRO A 152 10.37 -14.40 22.83
CA PRO A 152 11.61 -13.75 22.39
C PRO A 152 12.88 -14.28 23.08
N ILE A 153 12.71 -15.05 24.15
CA ILE A 153 13.75 -15.65 24.98
C ILE A 153 14.11 -17.01 24.36
N GLY A 154 14.83 -17.00 23.23
CA GLY A 154 15.21 -18.23 22.50
C GLY A 154 15.27 -18.08 20.98
N MET A 155 14.84 -16.95 20.43
CA MET A 155 14.90 -16.67 18.99
C MET A 155 16.33 -16.30 18.53
N CYS A 156 16.75 -16.79 17.36
CA CYS A 156 17.94 -16.30 16.63
C CYS A 156 17.86 -14.78 16.42
N LEU A 157 19.00 -14.11 16.26
CA LEU A 157 19.08 -12.64 16.15
C LEU A 157 18.22 -12.11 15.00
N GLU A 158 18.26 -12.78 13.86
CA GLU A 158 17.54 -12.44 12.62
C GLU A 158 16.03 -12.44 12.84
N LYS A 159 15.55 -13.45 13.55
CA LYS A 159 14.14 -13.64 13.89
C LYS A 159 13.62 -12.55 14.82
N ARG A 160 14.44 -12.13 15.77
CA ARG A 160 14.15 -11.01 16.67
C ARG A 160 14.11 -9.70 15.91
N VAL A 161 15.07 -9.47 15.01
CA VAL A 161 15.11 -8.27 14.16
C VAL A 161 13.88 -8.20 13.27
N PHE A 162 13.54 -9.28 12.55
CA PHE A 162 12.36 -9.36 11.70
C PHE A 162 11.08 -9.06 12.49
N TYR A 163 10.88 -9.72 13.63
CA TYR A 163 9.72 -9.46 14.47
C TYR A 163 9.61 -7.98 14.88
N ARG A 164 10.72 -7.37 15.30
CA ARG A 164 10.73 -5.97 15.72
C ARG A 164 10.44 -5.02 14.56
N LEU A 165 10.91 -5.33 13.35
CA LEU A 165 10.62 -4.54 12.16
C LEU A 165 9.14 -4.57 11.80
N ILE A 166 8.56 -5.76 11.69
CA ILE A 166 7.13 -5.93 11.39
C ILE A 166 6.26 -5.33 12.52
N SER A 167 6.69 -5.49 13.78
CA SER A 167 6.03 -4.87 14.93
C SER A 167 6.08 -3.34 14.89
N GLY A 168 7.22 -2.77 14.50
CA GLY A 168 7.36 -1.32 14.32
C GLY A 168 6.48 -0.79 13.18
N LEU A 169 6.48 -1.47 12.03
CA LEU A 169 5.63 -1.12 10.88
C LEU A 169 4.13 -1.19 11.24
N HIS A 170 3.67 -2.30 11.81
CA HIS A 170 2.28 -2.46 12.26
C HIS A 170 1.89 -1.38 13.28
N SER A 171 2.81 -1.02 14.17
CA SER A 171 2.58 0.02 15.16
C SER A 171 2.53 1.41 14.51
N ALA A 172 3.40 1.72 13.55
CA ALA A 172 3.40 2.97 12.81
C ALA A 172 2.07 3.19 12.05
N ILE A 173 1.59 2.17 11.33
CA ILE A 173 0.27 2.18 10.67
C ILE A 173 -0.84 2.45 11.70
N THR A 174 -0.80 1.77 12.85
CA THR A 174 -1.80 1.97 13.92
C THR A 174 -1.76 3.39 14.50
N VAL A 175 -0.58 3.99 14.63
CA VAL A 175 -0.42 5.39 15.08
C VAL A 175 -0.99 6.35 14.04
N SER A 176 -0.72 6.13 12.75
CA SER A 176 -1.27 6.91 11.65
C SER A 176 -2.80 6.87 11.63
N ILE A 177 -3.39 5.69 11.78
CA ILE A 177 -4.85 5.50 11.91
C ILE A 177 -5.43 6.22 13.14
N ALA A 178 -4.70 6.23 14.26
CA ALA A 178 -5.14 6.93 15.46
C ALA A 178 -5.01 8.46 15.31
N ALA A 179 -4.00 8.94 14.58
CA ALA A 179 -3.78 10.36 14.31
C ALA A 179 -4.79 10.93 13.30
N ASN A 180 -5.12 10.15 12.27
CA ASN A 180 -6.01 10.48 11.17
C ASN A 180 -7.23 9.55 11.19
N ASN A 181 -8.07 9.66 12.22
CA ASN A 181 -9.25 8.83 12.39
C ASN A 181 -10.51 9.52 11.82
N TYR A 182 -11.53 8.77 11.44
CA TYR A 182 -12.76 9.32 10.87
C TYR A 182 -13.97 9.05 11.76
N LYS A 183 -14.78 10.09 11.98
CA LYS A 183 -16.08 9.98 12.66
C LYS A 183 -17.19 10.39 11.68
N PRO A 184 -18.11 9.47 11.32
CA PRO A 184 -19.25 9.84 10.48
C PRO A 184 -20.17 10.82 11.21
N ALA A 185 -20.79 11.73 10.46
CA ALA A 185 -21.81 12.62 11.01
C ALA A 185 -23.07 11.82 11.40
N PRO A 186 -23.86 12.33 12.35
CA PRO A 186 -25.20 11.79 12.61
C PRO A 186 -26.02 11.75 11.32
N VAL A 187 -26.91 10.75 11.21
CA VAL A 187 -27.73 10.55 10.01
C VAL A 187 -28.46 11.85 9.65
N GLY A 188 -28.23 12.34 8.43
CA GLY A 188 -28.84 13.56 7.89
C GLY A 188 -28.07 14.87 8.15
N PHE A 189 -26.93 14.84 8.85
CA PHE A 189 -26.18 16.05 9.22
C PHE A 189 -24.83 16.21 8.48
N GLY A 190 -24.80 15.89 7.18
CA GLY A 190 -23.66 16.15 6.30
C GLY A 190 -22.55 15.09 6.33
N GLU A 191 -21.35 15.49 5.94
CA GLU A 191 -20.17 14.62 5.88
C GLU A 191 -19.49 14.47 7.24
N GLY A 192 -18.77 13.36 7.44
CA GLY A 192 -18.04 13.11 8.68
C GLY A 192 -16.78 13.97 8.81
N THR A 193 -16.11 13.84 9.95
CA THR A 193 -14.94 14.66 10.31
C THR A 193 -13.72 13.79 10.64
N TRP A 194 -12.56 14.26 10.20
CA TRP A 194 -11.27 13.67 10.56
C TRP A 194 -10.79 14.23 11.91
N PHE A 195 -10.31 13.36 12.79
CA PHE A 195 -9.89 13.75 14.13
C PHE A 195 -8.79 12.83 14.68
N ARG A 196 -8.07 13.34 15.68
CA ARG A 196 -7.07 12.56 16.42
C ARG A 196 -7.73 11.76 17.53
N ASN A 197 -7.74 10.43 17.39
CA ASN A 197 -8.34 9.50 18.32
C ASN A 197 -7.34 9.07 19.42
N THR A 198 -7.17 9.94 20.42
CA THR A 198 -6.27 9.71 21.57
C THR A 198 -6.69 8.52 22.43
N LYS A 199 -7.99 8.20 22.47
CA LYS A 199 -8.52 7.03 23.17
C LYS A 199 -8.06 5.74 22.51
N MET A 200 -8.20 5.62 21.19
CA MET A 200 -7.69 4.46 20.44
C MET A 200 -6.18 4.29 20.64
N PHE A 201 -5.41 5.37 20.56
CA PHE A 201 -3.97 5.31 20.81
C PHE A 201 -3.66 4.76 22.21
N THR A 202 -4.32 5.29 23.23
CA THR A 202 -4.13 4.86 24.63
C THR A 202 -4.56 3.42 24.86
N ASP A 203 -5.66 2.98 24.25
CA ASP A 203 -6.13 1.59 24.37
C ASP A 203 -5.19 0.60 23.66
N ARG A 204 -4.50 1.02 22.58
CA ARG A 204 -3.58 0.17 21.81
C ARG A 204 -2.16 0.12 22.37
N PHE A 205 -1.66 1.24 22.91
CA PHE A 205 -0.26 1.39 23.35
C PHE A 205 -0.10 1.62 24.86
N GLY A 206 -1.19 1.86 25.59
CA GLY A 206 -1.19 1.93 27.04
C GLY A 206 -1.04 0.56 27.69
N THR A 207 -0.90 0.56 29.02
CA THR A 207 -0.68 -0.65 29.83
C THR A 207 -1.95 -1.26 30.38
N LYS A 208 -3.12 -0.66 30.09
CA LYS A 208 -4.43 -1.05 30.65
C LYS A 208 -4.81 -2.49 30.31
N TRP A 209 -4.59 -2.91 29.05
CA TRP A 209 -4.98 -4.21 28.54
C TRP A 209 -3.81 -5.19 28.38
N SER A 210 -2.60 -4.67 28.14
CA SER A 210 -1.38 -5.46 27.99
C SER A 210 -0.15 -4.61 28.31
N LYS A 211 0.90 -5.23 28.84
CA LYS A 211 2.20 -4.57 29.07
C LYS A 211 3.01 -4.37 27.78
N GLU A 212 2.54 -4.89 26.64
CA GLU A 212 3.23 -4.84 25.35
C GLU A 212 3.17 -3.47 24.65
N GLY A 213 2.21 -2.61 25.03
CA GLY A 213 2.00 -1.32 24.35
C GLY A 213 3.28 -0.46 24.25
N PRO A 214 4.00 -0.20 25.36
CA PRO A 214 5.27 0.51 25.32
C PRO A 214 6.36 -0.21 24.50
N GLU A 215 6.40 -1.54 24.50
CA GLU A 215 7.37 -2.30 23.68
C GLU A 215 7.09 -2.13 22.18
N ARG A 216 5.82 -2.08 21.77
CA ARG A 216 5.42 -1.79 20.39
C ARG A 216 5.88 -0.40 19.95
N LEU A 217 5.78 0.60 20.83
CA LEU A 217 6.31 1.94 20.55
C LEU A 217 7.84 1.92 20.41
N LYS A 218 8.56 1.20 21.27
CA LYS A 218 10.02 1.00 21.11
C LYS A 218 10.37 0.34 19.77
N ASN A 219 9.52 -0.52 19.25
CA ASN A 219 9.72 -1.14 17.94
C ASN A 219 9.55 -0.15 16.78
N ILE A 220 8.71 0.89 16.91
CA ILE A 220 8.67 2.00 15.93
C ILE A 220 10.03 2.67 15.84
N TYR A 221 10.61 3.06 16.99
CA TYR A 221 11.95 3.65 17.02
C TYR A 221 13.02 2.72 16.48
N PHE A 222 12.89 1.41 16.72
CA PHE A 222 13.80 0.43 16.16
C PHE A 222 13.74 0.39 14.63
N THR A 223 12.55 0.34 14.04
CA THR A 223 12.36 0.39 12.58
C THR A 223 12.90 1.69 12.01
N PHE A 224 12.54 2.83 12.60
CA PHE A 224 13.04 4.14 12.19
C PHE A 224 14.58 4.20 12.19
N MET A 225 15.23 3.71 13.25
CA MET A 225 16.69 3.70 13.32
C MET A 225 17.34 2.75 12.30
N LEU A 226 16.68 1.64 11.96
CA LEU A 226 17.17 0.74 10.92
C LEU A 226 17.08 1.40 9.54
N GLU A 227 15.93 1.99 9.21
CA GLU A 227 15.71 2.72 7.95
C GLU A 227 16.67 3.92 7.83
N LEU A 228 16.81 4.71 8.89
CA LEU A 228 17.76 5.81 8.94
C LEU A 228 19.20 5.34 8.69
N ARG A 229 19.61 4.23 9.32
CA ARG A 229 20.93 3.64 9.08
C ARG A 229 21.09 3.14 7.65
N ALA A 230 20.04 2.58 7.06
CA ALA A 230 20.06 2.16 5.67
C ALA A 230 20.22 3.36 4.72
N LEU A 231 19.50 4.46 4.97
CA LEU A 231 19.62 5.72 4.22
C LEU A 231 21.03 6.30 4.33
N VAL A 232 21.60 6.39 5.53
CA VAL A 232 22.98 6.87 5.73
C VAL A 232 24.00 6.02 4.97
N LYS A 233 23.81 4.69 4.93
CA LYS A 233 24.67 3.78 4.15
C LYS A 233 24.47 3.92 2.63
N ALA A 234 23.24 4.21 2.20
CA ALA A 234 22.90 4.43 0.80
C ALA A 234 23.31 5.83 0.31
N GLY A 235 23.54 6.79 1.22
CA GLY A 235 23.87 8.19 0.93
C GLY A 235 24.92 8.39 -0.19
N PRO A 236 26.10 7.73 -0.14
CA PRO A 236 27.09 7.86 -1.20
C PRO A 236 26.58 7.44 -2.60
N TYR A 237 25.69 6.44 -2.67
CA TYR A 237 25.10 5.99 -3.93
C TYR A 237 24.02 6.95 -4.43
N ILE A 238 23.25 7.54 -3.51
CA ILE A 238 22.22 8.55 -3.83
C ILE A 238 22.88 9.82 -4.39
N GLN A 239 23.97 10.29 -3.75
CA GLN A 239 24.69 11.50 -4.15
C GLN A 239 25.43 11.37 -5.49
N GLN A 240 25.92 10.18 -5.83
CA GLN A 240 26.65 9.95 -7.09
C GLN A 240 25.74 9.89 -8.31
N SER A 241 24.42 9.90 -8.12
CA SER A 241 23.52 9.38 -9.13
C SER A 241 22.80 10.43 -9.97
N LYS A 242 22.51 10.03 -11.21
CA LYS A 242 21.53 10.66 -12.09
C LYS A 242 20.10 10.12 -11.84
N PHE A 243 19.81 9.58 -10.65
CA PHE A 243 18.56 8.84 -10.38
C PHE A 243 17.32 9.74 -10.31
N PHE A 244 17.48 11.04 -10.02
CA PHE A 244 16.35 11.97 -9.93
C PHE A 244 16.14 12.64 -11.29
N TYR A 245 15.52 11.89 -12.21
CA TYR A 245 15.00 12.44 -13.46
C TYR A 245 13.48 12.47 -13.37
N THR A 246 12.88 13.66 -13.51
CA THR A 246 11.42 13.85 -13.51
C THR A 246 10.92 14.43 -14.83
N GLY A 247 11.83 14.66 -15.78
CA GLY A 247 11.58 15.48 -16.98
C GLY A 247 11.68 16.99 -16.73
N ASN A 248 11.67 17.44 -15.46
CA ASN A 248 11.88 18.84 -15.10
C ASN A 248 13.27 19.06 -14.46
N LYS A 249 14.18 19.67 -15.23
CA LYS A 249 15.57 19.90 -14.81
C LYS A 249 15.70 20.77 -13.54
N ASN A 250 14.79 21.72 -13.33
CA ASN A 250 14.86 22.60 -12.16
C ASN A 250 14.48 21.83 -10.89
N GLU A 251 13.40 21.06 -10.93
CA GLU A 251 12.96 20.18 -9.84
C GLU A 251 14.01 19.09 -9.54
N ASP A 252 14.64 18.54 -10.57
CA ASP A 252 15.72 17.56 -10.42
C ASP A 252 16.95 18.16 -9.72
N ILE A 253 17.25 19.45 -9.93
CA ILE A 253 18.35 20.16 -9.24
C ILE A 253 17.96 20.43 -7.78
N GLU A 254 16.76 20.96 -7.54
CA GLU A 254 16.26 21.24 -6.19
C GLU A 254 16.20 19.97 -5.34
N THR A 255 15.72 18.87 -5.92
CA THR A 255 15.65 17.56 -5.26
C THR A 255 17.05 17.06 -4.88
N ARG A 256 18.03 17.21 -5.77
CA ARG A 256 19.41 16.82 -5.47
C ARG A 256 20.02 17.67 -4.35
N GLN A 257 19.81 18.98 -4.37
CA GLN A 257 20.27 19.88 -3.31
C GLN A 257 19.62 19.58 -1.95
N ALA A 258 18.37 19.15 -1.92
CA ALA A 258 17.69 18.76 -0.69
C ALA A 258 18.20 17.43 -0.09
N LEU A 259 18.91 16.62 -0.87
CA LEU A 259 19.46 15.32 -0.48
C LEU A 259 20.96 15.35 -0.13
N GLU A 260 21.64 16.46 -0.43
CA GLU A 260 23.05 16.74 -0.06
C GLU A 260 23.18 17.22 1.40
#